data_AF-A0A1I3YGB8-F1
#
_entry.id   AF-A0A1I3YGB8-F1
#
_cell.length_a   1.000
_cell.length_b   1.000
_cell.length_c   1.000
_cell.angle_alpha   90.00
_cell.angle_beta   90.00
_cell.angle_gamma   90.00
#
_symmetry.space_group_name_H-M   'P 1'
#
loop_
_entity.id
_entity.type
_entity.pdbx_description
1 polymer ?
#
loop_
_entity_poly.entity_id
_entity_poly.type
_entity_poly.pdbx_seq_one_letter_code
_entity_poly.pdbx_strand_id
1 'polypeptide(L)'
;MFKRSFVGRLALALSLGGATLGAHAAGEQYFPLQSYRVGPYAAGGTGFFGGFIDYLKYVNAGGGVNGVKLTWSECETEYVVEKGVECYERLKGGLNGAPAAATNPLSWASPTPPSIAPAPTGCR
;
A
#
# COMPACT_ATOMS: atom_id res chain seq x y z
N MET A 1 24.79 53.69 26.67
CA MET A 1 23.77 53.50 25.63
C MET A 1 24.18 52.38 24.70
N PHE A 2 23.40 51.30 24.73
CA PHE A 2 23.09 50.34 23.65
C PHE A 2 24.08 50.19 22.46
N LYS A 3 24.90 49.14 22.48
CA LYS A 3 25.35 48.45 21.25
C LYS A 3 25.69 46.99 21.56
N ARG A 4 24.69 46.29 22.12
CA ARG A 4 24.65 44.82 22.15
C ARG A 4 24.34 44.33 20.75
N SER A 5 25.14 43.36 20.29
CA SER A 5 24.63 42.17 19.62
C SER A 5 23.69 42.39 18.43
N PHE A 6 24.19 42.94 17.31
CA PHE A 6 23.47 42.86 16.03
C PHE A 6 24.11 41.90 15.01
N VAL A 7 25.39 41.54 15.17
CA VAL A 7 26.09 40.64 14.23
C VAL A 7 25.75 39.16 14.48
N GLY A 8 25.34 38.78 15.70
CA GLY A 8 25.08 37.38 16.06
C GLY A 8 23.73 36.81 15.62
N ARG A 9 22.83 37.61 15.02
CA ARG A 9 21.46 37.15 14.67
C ARG A 9 21.21 36.96 13.17
N LEU A 10 22.14 37.34 12.31
CA LEU A 10 21.99 37.15 10.86
C LEU A 10 22.51 35.79 10.36
N ALA A 11 23.21 35.03 11.21
CA ALA A 11 23.72 33.70 10.85
C ALA A 11 22.68 32.56 11.05
N LEU A 12 21.50 32.86 11.61
CA LEU A 12 20.46 31.84 11.88
C LEU A 12 19.34 31.81 10.83
N ALA A 13 19.34 32.74 9.87
CA ALA A 13 18.25 32.85 8.90
C ALA A 13 18.43 31.98 7.64
N LEU A 14 19.57 31.28 7.47
CA LEU A 14 19.87 30.52 6.25
C LEU A 14 19.81 28.99 6.40
N SER A 15 19.56 28.47 7.60
CA SER A 15 19.50 27.01 7.82
C SER A 15 18.09 26.39 7.66
N LEU A 16 17.04 27.19 7.46
CA LEU A 16 15.66 26.68 7.30
C LEU A 16 15.21 26.45 5.83
N GLY A 17 16.07 26.73 4.84
CA GLY A 17 15.73 26.57 3.42
C GLY A 17 16.06 25.19 2.81
N GLY A 18 16.70 24.30 3.56
CA GLY A 18 17.33 23.08 3.03
C GLY A 18 16.54 21.78 3.22
N ALA A 19 15.26 21.82 3.56
CA ALA A 19 14.43 20.63 3.75
C ALA A 19 13.35 20.52 2.65
N THR A 20 13.74 20.60 1.38
CA THR A 20 13.03 19.78 0.40
C THR A 20 13.43 18.34 0.70
N LEU A 21 12.70 17.69 1.62
CA LEU A 21 12.58 16.25 1.68
C LEU A 21 11.89 15.79 0.39
N GLY A 22 12.56 16.00 -0.75
CA GLY A 22 12.31 15.20 -1.92
C GLY A 22 12.74 13.81 -1.50
N ALA A 23 11.77 13.00 -1.10
CA ALA A 23 11.93 11.56 -1.13
C ALA A 23 12.23 11.21 -2.60
N HIS A 24 13.49 11.32 -2.98
CA HIS A 24 14.02 10.67 -4.16
C HIS A 24 14.03 9.18 -3.84
N ALA A 25 12.84 8.58 -3.85
CA ALA A 25 12.71 7.18 -4.10
C ALA A 25 13.17 6.99 -5.55
N ALA A 26 14.45 6.70 -5.74
CA ALA A 26 14.99 6.29 -7.04
C ALA A 26 14.46 4.90 -7.48
N GLY A 27 13.38 4.43 -6.85
CA GLY A 27 12.75 3.13 -7.07
C GLY A 27 11.22 3.29 -7.11
N GLU A 28 10.55 2.24 -7.57
CA GLU A 28 9.10 2.19 -7.67
C GLU A 28 8.45 2.24 -6.27
N GLN A 29 7.21 2.71 -6.18
CA GLN A 29 6.41 2.60 -4.96
C GLN A 29 5.55 1.34 -5.05
N TYR A 30 5.92 0.32 -4.27
CA TYR A 30 5.30 -0.99 -4.38
C TYR A 30 4.10 -1.17 -3.45
N PHE A 31 2.95 -1.59 -4.00
CA PHE A 31 1.71 -1.89 -3.32
C PHE A 31 1.40 -3.39 -3.41
N PRO A 32 1.65 -4.17 -2.34
CA PRO A 32 1.20 -5.55 -2.30
C PRO A 32 -0.32 -5.62 -2.15
N LEU A 33 -0.99 -6.27 -3.09
CA LEU A 33 -2.44 -6.41 -3.12
C LEU A 33 -2.84 -7.83 -2.78
N GLN A 34 -3.26 -8.03 -1.55
CA GLN A 34 -3.87 -9.29 -1.11
C GLN A 34 -5.34 -9.30 -1.56
N SER A 35 -5.56 -9.64 -2.83
CA SER A 35 -6.90 -9.61 -3.42
C SER A 35 -7.74 -10.81 -2.97
N TYR A 36 -9.06 -10.66 -2.96
CA TYR A 36 -10.01 -11.77 -2.81
C TYR A 36 -11.04 -11.69 -3.93
N ARG A 37 -10.73 -12.35 -5.05
CA ARG A 37 -11.59 -12.35 -6.24
C ARG A 37 -12.41 -13.62 -6.34
N VAL A 38 -12.13 -14.59 -5.47
CA VAL A 38 -12.83 -15.88 -5.38
C VAL A 38 -13.43 -16.05 -3.98
N GLY A 39 -14.53 -16.82 -3.89
CA GLY A 39 -15.22 -17.10 -2.63
C GLY A 39 -16.42 -16.19 -2.34
N PRO A 40 -17.05 -16.34 -1.16
CA PRO A 40 -18.30 -15.64 -0.83
C PRO A 40 -18.20 -14.11 -0.83
N TYR A 41 -16.99 -13.59 -0.61
CA TYR A 41 -16.70 -12.14 -0.54
C TYR A 41 -16.15 -11.57 -1.85
N ALA A 42 -16.08 -12.38 -2.92
CA ALA A 42 -15.52 -12.02 -4.21
C ALA A 42 -16.14 -10.78 -4.85
N ALA A 43 -17.44 -10.55 -4.66
CA ALA A 43 -18.13 -9.39 -5.23
C ALA A 43 -17.54 -8.06 -4.69
N GLY A 44 -17.26 -8.00 -3.38
CA GLY A 44 -16.63 -6.82 -2.76
C GLY A 44 -15.17 -6.66 -3.17
N GLY A 45 -14.41 -7.76 -3.16
CA GLY A 45 -12.98 -7.73 -3.51
C GLY A 45 -12.74 -7.40 -4.97
N THR A 46 -13.50 -8.00 -5.89
CA THR A 46 -13.35 -7.75 -7.33
C THR A 46 -13.50 -6.26 -7.67
N GLY A 47 -14.52 -5.60 -7.12
CA GLY A 47 -14.72 -4.17 -7.31
C GLY A 47 -13.63 -3.32 -6.67
N PHE A 48 -13.29 -3.60 -5.40
CA PHE A 48 -12.29 -2.82 -4.67
C PHE A 48 -10.90 -2.91 -5.32
N PHE A 49 -10.38 -4.13 -5.55
CA PHE A 49 -9.04 -4.32 -6.11
C PHE A 49 -8.99 -3.96 -7.60
N GLY A 50 -10.07 -4.16 -8.35
CA GLY A 50 -10.18 -3.65 -9.72
C GLY A 50 -10.03 -2.13 -9.77
N GLY A 51 -10.84 -1.42 -8.99
CA GLY A 51 -10.76 0.04 -8.91
C GLY A 51 -9.43 0.56 -8.37
N PHE A 52 -8.83 -0.12 -7.39
CA PHE A 52 -7.52 0.25 -6.86
C PHE A 52 -6.43 0.15 -7.93
N ILE A 53 -6.39 -0.95 -8.69
CA ILE A 53 -5.42 -1.14 -9.76
C ILE A 53 -5.64 -0.13 -10.89
N ASP A 54 -6.88 0.14 -11.26
CA ASP A 54 -7.17 1.14 -12.28
C ASP A 54 -6.77 2.55 -11.85
N TYR A 55 -6.92 2.87 -10.55
CA TYR A 55 -6.38 4.10 -9.98
C TYR A 55 -4.85 4.16 -10.06
N LEU A 56 -4.12 3.09 -9.71
CA LEU A 56 -2.66 3.05 -9.85
C LEU A 56 -2.22 3.26 -11.30
N LYS A 57 -2.92 2.63 -12.26
CA LYS A 57 -2.66 2.82 -13.70
C LYS A 57 -2.90 4.28 -14.11
N TYR A 58 -3.99 4.88 -13.66
CA TYR A 58 -4.31 6.28 -13.93
C TYR A 58 -3.22 7.23 -13.42
N VAL A 59 -2.76 7.05 -12.18
CA VAL A 59 -1.66 7.84 -11.60
C VAL A 59 -0.37 7.65 -12.39
N ASN A 60 -0.04 6.41 -12.77
CA ASN A 60 1.14 6.13 -13.59
C ASN A 60 1.06 6.73 -15.00
N ALA A 61 -0.13 6.83 -15.58
CA ALA A 61 -0.33 7.52 -16.86
C ALA A 61 -0.05 9.03 -16.74
N GLY A 62 -0.27 9.62 -15.56
CA GLY A 62 0.12 10.99 -15.22
C GLY A 62 1.60 11.19 -14.85
N GLY A 63 2.45 10.16 -15.02
CA GLY A 63 3.87 10.22 -14.66
C GLY A 63 4.19 9.76 -13.24
N GLY A 64 3.22 9.18 -12.53
CA GLY A 64 3.40 8.70 -11.16
C GLY A 64 3.31 9.82 -10.12
N VAL A 65 3.67 9.49 -8.87
CA VAL A 65 3.66 10.46 -7.77
C VAL A 65 5.05 11.08 -7.68
N ASN A 66 5.18 12.38 -7.96
CA ASN A 66 6.48 13.09 -7.99
C ASN A 66 7.52 12.42 -8.92
N GLY A 67 7.07 11.79 -10.01
CA GLY A 67 7.91 11.04 -10.95
C GLY A 67 8.18 9.58 -10.56
N VAL A 68 7.66 9.11 -9.42
CA VAL A 68 7.79 7.72 -8.96
C VAL A 68 6.62 6.89 -9.44
N LYS A 69 6.89 5.81 -10.18
CA LYS A 69 5.86 4.87 -10.63
C LYS A 69 5.38 3.99 -9.49
N LEU A 70 4.08 3.75 -9.46
CA LEU A 70 3.44 2.83 -8.53
C LEU A 70 3.43 1.43 -9.15
N THR A 71 3.93 0.43 -8.44
CA THR A 71 3.88 -0.97 -8.89
C THR A 71 3.12 -1.82 -7.90
N TRP A 72 2.60 -2.96 -8.36
CA TRP A 72 1.78 -3.83 -7.53
C TRP A 72 1.94 -5.28 -7.93
N SER A 73 1.68 -6.17 -6.98
CA SER A 73 1.52 -7.59 -7.21
C SER A 73 0.23 -8.03 -6.54
N GLU A 74 -0.56 -8.82 -7.24
CA GLU A 74 -1.76 -9.43 -6.66
C GLU A 74 -1.44 -10.81 -6.06
N CYS A 75 -2.08 -11.11 -4.94
CA CYS A 75 -2.07 -12.41 -4.30
C CYS A 75 -3.49 -12.75 -3.82
N GLU A 76 -4.04 -13.83 -4.35
CA GLU A 76 -5.40 -14.28 -4.05
C GLU A 76 -5.47 -14.91 -2.66
N THR A 77 -6.36 -14.38 -1.82
CA THR A 77 -6.57 -14.83 -0.43
C THR A 77 -7.85 -15.64 -0.24
N GLU A 78 -8.80 -15.59 -1.17
CA GLU A 78 -10.17 -16.12 -1.03
C GLU A 78 -10.90 -15.65 0.23
N TYR A 79 -10.40 -14.59 0.88
CA TYR A 79 -10.82 -14.17 2.20
C TYR A 79 -10.69 -15.27 3.27
N VAL A 80 -9.61 -16.05 3.19
CA VAL A 80 -9.24 -17.12 4.13
C VAL A 80 -7.97 -16.70 4.88
N VAL A 81 -7.94 -16.88 6.21
CA VAL A 81 -6.86 -16.37 7.09
C VAL A 81 -5.51 -16.98 6.72
N GLU A 82 -5.46 -18.30 6.50
CA GLU A 82 -4.23 -19.03 6.18
C GLU A 82 -3.60 -18.52 4.88
N LYS A 83 -4.43 -18.24 3.87
CA LYS A 83 -4.00 -17.66 2.60
C LYS A 83 -3.60 -16.20 2.75
N GLY A 84 -4.30 -15.44 3.60
CA GLY A 84 -3.92 -14.07 3.96
C GLY A 84 -2.53 -13.98 4.57
N VAL A 85 -2.18 -14.90 5.47
CA VAL A 85 -0.84 -14.99 6.08
C VAL A 85 0.20 -15.38 5.03
N GLU A 86 -0.07 -16.38 4.17
CA GLU A 86 0.82 -16.76 3.07
C GLU A 86 1.13 -15.56 2.16
N CYS A 87 0.08 -14.88 1.69
CA CYS A 87 0.21 -13.70 0.85
C CYS A 87 1.01 -12.58 1.53
N TYR A 88 0.78 -12.34 2.82
CA TYR A 88 1.53 -11.34 3.58
C TYR A 88 3.02 -11.69 3.62
N GLU A 89 3.34 -12.91 4.03
CA GLU A 89 4.72 -13.38 4.17
C GLU A 89 5.48 -13.35 2.85
N ARG A 90 4.80 -13.66 1.74
CA ARG A 90 5.37 -13.58 0.39
C ARG A 90 5.63 -12.15 -0.08
N LEU A 91 4.72 -11.22 0.20
CA LEU A 91 4.76 -9.88 -0.39
C LEU A 91 5.37 -8.80 0.52
N LYS A 92 5.50 -9.03 1.84
CA LYS A 92 6.03 -8.04 2.80
C LYS A 92 7.47 -7.63 2.51
N GLY A 93 8.24 -8.47 1.81
CA GLY A 93 9.63 -8.22 1.44
C GLY A 93 9.80 -7.13 0.36
N GLY A 94 8.71 -6.68 -0.25
CA GLY A 94 8.75 -5.70 -1.33
C GLY A 94 8.91 -6.34 -2.72
N LEU A 95 9.15 -5.50 -3.71
CA LEU A 95 9.34 -5.91 -5.12
C LEU A 95 10.49 -5.11 -5.73
N ASN A 96 11.45 -5.77 -6.38
CA ASN A 96 12.57 -5.10 -7.07
C ASN A 96 13.36 -4.10 -6.20
N GLY A 97 13.51 -4.38 -4.90
CA GLY A 97 14.18 -3.48 -3.95
C GLY A 97 13.31 -2.34 -3.40
N ALA A 98 12.08 -2.17 -3.90
CA ALA A 98 11.10 -1.28 -3.33
C ALA A 98 10.40 -1.94 -2.13
N PRO A 99 10.42 -1.33 -0.93
CA PRO A 99 9.70 -1.86 0.22
C PRO A 99 8.18 -1.77 0.00
N ALA A 100 7.42 -2.63 0.69
CA ALA A 100 5.98 -2.55 0.69
C ALA A 100 5.51 -1.20 1.27
N ALA A 101 4.87 -0.38 0.43
CA ALA A 101 4.45 0.96 0.82
C ALA A 101 3.25 0.94 1.77
N ALA A 102 2.29 0.05 1.52
CA ALA A 102 1.14 -0.18 2.38
C ALA A 102 0.60 -1.59 2.15
N THR A 103 0.37 -2.31 3.24
CA THR A 103 -0.41 -3.56 3.20
C THR A 103 -1.88 -3.24 3.40
N ASN A 104 -2.75 -3.87 2.63
CA ASN A 104 -4.19 -3.64 2.74
C ASN A 104 -4.75 -4.33 4.01
N PRO A 105 -5.37 -3.62 4.96
CA PRO A 105 -6.01 -4.22 6.11
C PRO A 105 -7.43 -4.74 5.80
N LEU A 106 -7.86 -4.83 4.54
CA LEU A 106 -9.15 -5.46 4.17
C LEU A 106 -9.02 -6.97 3.97
N SER A 107 -7.79 -7.47 3.86
CA SER A 107 -7.46 -8.83 3.46
C SER A 107 -6.97 -9.73 4.60
N TRP A 108 -6.85 -9.19 5.81
CA TRP A 108 -6.95 -10.03 7.00
C TRP A 108 -8.41 -10.48 7.07
N ALA A 109 -8.66 -11.70 6.61
CA ALA A 109 -9.97 -12.29 6.78
C ALA A 109 -10.32 -12.22 8.27
N SER A 110 -11.57 -11.87 8.58
CA SER A 110 -12.11 -12.21 9.90
C SER A 110 -11.96 -13.72 10.10
N PRO A 111 -11.81 -14.22 11.33
CA PRO A 111 -11.85 -15.65 11.57
C PRO A 111 -13.18 -16.16 11.00
N THR A 112 -13.15 -16.79 9.83
CA THR A 112 -14.34 -17.42 9.28
C THR A 112 -14.71 -18.49 10.30
N PRO A 113 -15.91 -18.41 10.93
CA PRO A 113 -16.34 -19.51 11.77
C PRO A 113 -16.30 -20.78 10.91
N PRO A 114 -15.98 -21.95 11.48
CA PRO A 114 -15.82 -23.21 10.75
C PRO A 114 -17.08 -23.67 9.97
N SER A 115 -18.16 -22.90 10.00
CA SER A 115 -19.44 -23.16 9.35
C SER A 115 -19.56 -22.69 7.89
N ILE A 116 -18.57 -22.00 7.30
CA ILE A 116 -18.53 -21.75 5.84
C ILE A 116 -17.75 -22.89 5.14
N ALA A 117 -17.89 -24.12 5.63
CA ALA A 117 -17.79 -25.28 4.77
C ALA A 117 -18.93 -25.18 3.73
N PRO A 118 -18.73 -25.63 2.47
CA PRO A 118 -19.82 -25.65 1.50
C PRO A 118 -21.00 -26.40 2.11
N ALA A 119 -22.17 -25.75 2.13
CA ALA A 119 -23.40 -26.40 2.56
C ALA A 119 -23.52 -27.72 1.79
N PRO A 120 -23.82 -28.86 2.47
CA PRO A 120 -23.98 -30.12 1.76
C PRO A 120 -25.04 -29.92 0.67
N THR A 121 -24.67 -30.23 -0.57
CA THR A 121 -25.55 -30.32 -1.73
C THR A 121 -26.73 -31.22 -1.40
N GLY A 122 -27.83 -30.63 -0.91
CA GLY A 122 -28.90 -31.41 -0.31
C GLY A 122 -30.02 -30.58 0.29
N CYS A 123 -30.50 -29.56 -0.42
CA CYS A 123 -31.89 -29.14 -0.29
C CYS A 123 -32.56 -29.31 -1.65
N ARG A 124 -33.28 -30.43 -1.76
CA ARG A 124 -34.30 -30.70 -2.77
C ARG A 124 -35.66 -30.59 -2.06
#